data_AF-A0AAF0S4I4-F1
#
_entry.id   AF-A0AAF0S4I4-F1
#
_cell.length_a   1.000
_cell.length_b   1.000
_cell.length_c   1.000
_cell.angle_alpha   90.00
_cell.angle_beta   90.00
_cell.angle_gamma   90.00
#
_symmetry.space_group_name_H-M   'P 1'
#
loop_
_entity.id
_entity.type
_entity.pdbx_description
1 polymer ?
#
loop_
_entity_poly.entity_id
_entity_poly.type
_entity_poly.pdbx_seq_one_letter_code
_entity_poly.pdbx_strand_id
1 'polypeptide(L)'
;MRPTKQVLALEAKYADRGLRFGRDREGRVAGMGSVPVQAFGHIDGQRFYFRFRRDDASIRVGPFDEALELALWERGEQVRKDRLAKLEASGERYDDDGRESFMWLFDSRPSVAPSADDASFAPSRTTAVAAEWDIFNDPYLGTLEDDQFEQLFTRLIDALEPVDEDDQVSALTIQYLTEGGLWPLPTSEGAHREHPRPVVNVTP
;
A
#
# COMPACT_ATOMS: atom_id res chain seq x y z
N MET A 1 -10.54 -8.03 13.30
CA MET A 1 -11.91 -7.95 13.87
C MET A 1 -12.88 -8.70 12.94
N ARG A 2 -13.88 -9.45 13.45
CA ARG A 2 -14.94 -9.99 12.57
C ARG A 2 -15.65 -8.83 11.85
N PRO A 3 -16.20 -9.01 10.63
CA PRO A 3 -16.96 -7.95 9.99
C PRO A 3 -18.04 -7.40 10.91
N THR A 4 -18.01 -6.09 11.13
CA THR A 4 -19.07 -5.39 11.84
C THR A 4 -20.33 -5.36 10.99
N LYS A 5 -21.49 -5.06 11.59
CA LYS A 5 -22.76 -4.97 10.84
C LYS A 5 -22.70 -3.90 9.75
N GLN A 6 -21.94 -2.85 9.98
CA GLN A 6 -21.75 -1.69 9.12
C GLN A 6 -20.92 -2.06 7.89
N VAL A 7 -19.85 -2.84 8.06
CA VAL A 7 -19.09 -3.40 6.92
C VAL A 7 -20.00 -4.23 6.02
N LEU A 8 -20.81 -5.12 6.60
CA LEU A 8 -21.75 -5.93 5.82
C LEU A 8 -22.84 -5.08 5.13
N ALA A 9 -23.32 -4.02 5.80
CA ALA A 9 -24.28 -3.10 5.22
C ALA A 9 -23.69 -2.33 4.03
N LEU A 10 -22.45 -1.86 4.12
CA LEU A 10 -21.73 -1.21 3.02
C LEU A 10 -21.52 -2.19 1.84
N GLU A 11 -21.04 -3.41 2.10
CA GLU A 11 -20.85 -4.45 1.08
C GLU A 11 -22.16 -4.83 0.36
N ALA A 12 -23.29 -4.76 1.06
CA ALA A 12 -24.61 -4.98 0.49
C ALA A 12 -25.09 -3.77 -0.32
N LYS A 13 -24.89 -2.55 0.20
CA LYS A 13 -25.30 -1.29 -0.44
C LYS A 13 -24.60 -1.08 -1.79
N TYR A 14 -23.31 -1.41 -1.88
CA TYR A 14 -22.48 -1.25 -3.08
C TYR A 14 -22.13 -2.59 -3.74
N ALA A 15 -23.02 -3.58 -3.63
CA ALA A 15 -22.81 -4.91 -4.19
C ALA A 15 -22.72 -4.91 -5.73
N ASP A 16 -23.43 -3.99 -6.38
CA ASP A 16 -23.43 -3.75 -7.83
C ASP A 16 -22.08 -3.22 -8.34
N ARG A 17 -21.40 -2.41 -7.53
CA ARG A 17 -20.00 -1.97 -7.72
C ARG A 17 -18.97 -3.01 -7.28
N GLY A 18 -19.42 -4.17 -6.79
CA GLY A 18 -18.53 -5.23 -6.32
C GLY A 18 -17.73 -4.86 -5.06
N LEU A 19 -18.24 -3.95 -4.22
CA LEU A 19 -17.55 -3.56 -2.98
C LEU A 19 -17.34 -4.77 -2.06
N ARG A 20 -16.09 -5.06 -1.72
CA ARG A 20 -15.70 -6.11 -0.76
C ARG A 20 -14.54 -5.65 0.08
N PHE A 21 -14.68 -5.66 1.40
CA PHE A 21 -13.57 -5.37 2.30
C PHE A 21 -12.58 -6.54 2.29
N GLY A 22 -11.29 -6.23 2.29
CA GLY A 22 -10.22 -7.20 2.41
C GLY A 22 -10.38 -8.01 3.69
N ARG A 23 -10.09 -9.31 3.63
CA ARG A 23 -10.14 -10.19 4.79
C ARG A 23 -8.82 -10.92 4.98
N ASP A 24 -8.40 -11.09 6.24
CA ASP A 24 -7.26 -11.93 6.57
C ASP A 24 -7.62 -13.43 6.49
N ARG A 25 -6.62 -14.29 6.74
CA ARG A 25 -6.79 -15.76 6.72
C ARG A 25 -7.82 -16.28 7.73
N GLU A 26 -8.17 -15.48 8.74
CA GLU A 26 -9.14 -15.81 9.79
C GLU A 26 -10.54 -15.22 9.48
N GLY A 27 -10.72 -14.62 8.30
CA GLY A 27 -11.98 -14.01 7.86
C GLY A 27 -12.29 -12.66 8.52
N ARG A 28 -11.32 -12.08 9.23
CA ARG A 28 -11.45 -10.75 9.85
C ARG A 28 -11.18 -9.68 8.80
N VAL A 29 -11.83 -8.52 8.93
CA VAL A 29 -11.55 -7.39 8.05
C VAL A 29 -10.08 -6.97 8.20
N ALA A 30 -9.36 -6.90 7.09
CA ALA A 30 -7.97 -6.48 7.01
C ALA A 30 -7.89 -4.94 6.95
N GLY A 31 -6.91 -4.36 7.65
CA GLY A 31 -6.65 -2.92 7.72
C GLY A 31 -5.23 -2.65 8.24
N MET A 32 -4.62 -1.53 7.85
CA MET A 32 -3.29 -1.08 8.34
C MET A 32 -3.46 -0.36 9.69
N GLY A 33 -4.22 -0.96 10.60
CA GLY A 33 -4.64 -0.30 11.84
C GLY A 33 -5.97 -0.87 12.34
N SER A 34 -6.64 -0.11 13.19
CA SER A 34 -8.01 -0.40 13.59
C SER A 34 -8.97 0.03 12.48
N VAL A 35 -9.86 -0.86 12.03
CA VAL A 35 -11.16 -0.43 11.50
C VAL A 35 -11.91 0.16 12.69
N PRO A 36 -12.48 1.38 12.60
CA PRO A 36 -12.83 2.13 11.38
C PRO A 36 -11.85 3.20 10.87
N VAL A 37 -10.60 3.23 11.32
CA VAL A 37 -9.60 4.24 10.93
C VAL A 37 -8.99 3.95 9.55
N GLN A 38 -8.77 2.69 9.20
CA GLN A 38 -8.19 2.29 7.92
C GLN A 38 -8.80 0.99 7.42
N ALA A 39 -9.07 0.92 6.11
CA ALA A 39 -9.67 -0.25 5.49
C ALA A 39 -9.18 -0.45 4.05
N PHE A 40 -9.12 -1.70 3.63
CA PHE A 40 -8.78 -2.10 2.27
C PHE A 40 -9.88 -2.96 1.67
N GLY A 41 -9.83 -3.12 0.36
CA GLY A 41 -10.67 -4.09 -0.31
C GLY A 41 -10.69 -3.89 -1.82
N HIS A 42 -11.81 -4.26 -2.41
CA HIS A 42 -12.07 -4.13 -3.83
C HIS A 42 -13.35 -3.34 -4.07
N ILE A 43 -13.36 -2.54 -5.14
CA ILE A 43 -14.53 -1.90 -5.72
C ILE A 43 -14.26 -1.67 -7.21
N ASP A 44 -15.27 -1.87 -8.06
CA ASP A 44 -15.19 -1.75 -9.51
C ASP A 44 -14.03 -2.56 -10.13
N GLY A 45 -13.76 -3.74 -9.57
CA GLY A 45 -12.66 -4.63 -9.99
C GLY A 45 -11.26 -4.14 -9.61
N GLN A 46 -11.15 -3.02 -8.90
CA GLN A 46 -9.89 -2.38 -8.48
C GLN A 46 -9.72 -2.45 -6.96
N ARG A 47 -8.50 -2.22 -6.48
CA ARG A 47 -8.21 -2.12 -5.05
C ARG A 47 -8.65 -0.77 -4.52
N PHE A 48 -9.16 -0.72 -3.29
CA PHE A 48 -9.34 0.53 -2.57
C PHE A 48 -8.53 0.58 -1.28
N TYR A 49 -8.15 1.79 -0.88
CA TYR A 49 -7.64 2.11 0.44
C TYR A 49 -8.37 3.30 1.02
N PHE A 50 -9.08 3.09 2.13
CA PHE A 50 -9.70 4.12 2.94
C PHE A 50 -8.81 4.43 4.16
N ARG A 51 -8.68 5.72 4.46
CA ARG A 51 -7.94 6.21 5.63
C ARG A 51 -8.63 7.42 6.23
N PHE A 52 -8.83 7.39 7.54
CA PHE A 52 -9.17 8.51 8.40
C PHE A 52 -7.99 8.84 9.33
N ARG A 53 -7.60 10.11 9.47
CA ARG A 53 -6.56 10.54 10.41
C ARG A 53 -6.63 12.06 10.62
N ARG A 54 -6.61 12.51 11.88
CA ARG A 54 -6.53 13.95 12.24
C ARG A 54 -7.64 14.75 11.56
N ASP A 55 -8.87 14.24 11.64
CA ASP A 55 -10.05 14.85 11.01
C ASP A 55 -10.10 14.83 9.47
N ASP A 56 -9.11 14.22 8.83
CA ASP A 56 -9.07 14.07 7.38
C ASP A 56 -9.44 12.65 6.98
N ALA A 57 -10.16 12.52 5.88
CA ALA A 57 -10.50 11.24 5.29
C ALA A 57 -10.18 11.20 3.81
N SER A 58 -9.76 10.03 3.33
CA SER A 58 -9.60 9.80 1.90
C SER A 58 -9.90 8.35 1.55
N ILE A 59 -10.37 8.15 0.33
CA ILE A 59 -10.41 6.86 -0.32
C ILE A 59 -9.67 6.97 -1.65
N ARG A 60 -8.79 6.00 -1.91
CA ARG A 60 -8.07 5.86 -3.19
C ARG A 60 -8.45 4.54 -3.81
N VAL A 61 -8.67 4.53 -5.11
CA VAL A 61 -8.97 3.33 -5.90
C VAL A 61 -7.94 3.20 -7.01
N GLY A 62 -7.49 1.98 -7.28
CA GLY A 62 -6.52 1.72 -8.34
C GLY A 62 -6.20 0.23 -8.52
N PRO A 63 -5.56 -0.13 -9.64
CA PRO A 63 -5.14 -1.51 -9.87
C PRO A 63 -3.95 -1.91 -8.99
N PHE A 64 -3.69 -3.22 -8.91
CA PHE A 64 -2.37 -3.69 -8.54
C PHE A 64 -1.47 -3.61 -9.78
N ASP A 65 -0.63 -2.57 -9.85
CA ASP A 65 0.35 -2.38 -10.93
C ASP A 65 1.65 -3.09 -10.56
N GLU A 66 1.77 -4.38 -10.92
CA GLU A 66 2.88 -5.24 -10.52
C GLU A 66 4.26 -4.61 -10.81
N ALA A 67 4.42 -3.94 -11.96
CA ALA A 67 5.69 -3.30 -12.30
C ALA A 67 6.01 -2.13 -11.36
N LEU A 68 5.02 -1.30 -11.06
CA LEU A 68 5.18 -0.19 -10.11
C LEU A 68 5.46 -0.70 -8.68
N GLU A 69 4.72 -1.72 -8.24
CA GLU A 69 4.87 -2.26 -6.88
C GLU A 69 6.22 -2.93 -6.68
N LEU A 70 6.69 -3.71 -7.66
CA LEU A 70 8.02 -4.31 -7.62
C LEU A 70 9.11 -3.24 -7.62
N ALA A 71 9.00 -2.19 -8.44
CA ALA A 71 9.97 -1.09 -8.44
C ALA A 71 10.03 -0.36 -7.08
N LEU A 72 8.87 -0.11 -6.46
CA LEU A 72 8.79 0.48 -5.11
C LEU A 72 9.44 -0.41 -4.05
N TRP A 73 9.18 -1.72 -4.10
CA TRP A 73 9.79 -2.69 -3.20
C TRP A 73 11.32 -2.78 -3.40
N GLU A 74 11.79 -2.88 -4.65
CA GLU A 74 13.22 -2.89 -4.98
C GLU A 74 13.92 -1.63 -4.47
N ARG A 75 13.31 -0.46 -4.66
CA ARG A 75 13.84 0.80 -4.13
C ARG A 75 13.88 0.79 -2.60
N GLY A 76 12.85 0.27 -1.95
CA GLY A 76 12.81 0.08 -0.50
C GLY A 76 13.97 -0.78 -0.01
N GLU A 77 14.24 -1.89 -0.70
CA GLU A 77 15.36 -2.78 -0.38
C GLU A 77 16.73 -2.14 -0.63
N GLN A 78 16.88 -1.30 -1.67
CA GLN A 78 18.10 -0.50 -1.88
C GLN A 78 18.35 0.44 -0.70
N VAL A 79 17.35 1.25 -0.34
CA VAL A 79 17.45 2.21 0.77
C VAL A 79 17.73 1.51 2.10
N ARG A 80 17.08 0.37 2.35
CA ARG A 80 17.30 -0.46 3.54
C ARG A 80 18.75 -0.95 3.62
N LYS A 81 19.30 -1.49 2.53
CA LYS A 81 20.70 -1.93 2.46
C LYS A 81 21.68 -0.78 2.68
N ASP A 82 21.43 0.37 2.08
CA ASP A 82 22.26 1.56 2.27
C ASP A 82 22.26 2.06 3.73
N ARG A 83 21.09 1.99 4.41
CA ARG A 83 20.98 2.31 5.84
C ARG A 83 21.76 1.33 6.71
N LEU A 84 21.63 0.03 6.45
CA LEU A 84 22.41 -0.98 7.18
C LEU A 84 23.92 -0.77 7.03
N ALA A 85 24.39 -0.50 5.81
CA ALA A 85 25.80 -0.21 5.56
C ALA A 85 26.28 1.05 6.32
N LYS A 86 25.44 2.08 6.43
CA LYS A 86 25.74 3.29 7.20
C LYS A 86 25.78 3.02 8.71
N LEU A 87 24.81 2.28 9.24
CA LEU A 87 24.76 1.90 10.66
C LEU A 87 25.96 1.01 11.06
N GLU A 88 26.37 0.11 10.17
CA GLU A 88 27.56 -0.71 10.37
C GLU A 88 28.83 0.15 10.35
N ALA A 89 28.96 1.06 9.39
CA ALA A 89 30.10 1.97 9.29
C ALA A 89 30.20 2.99 10.43
N SER A 90 29.06 3.41 11.01
CA SER A 90 29.01 4.32 12.18
C SER A 90 29.23 3.60 13.51
N GLY A 91 29.26 2.26 13.53
CA GLY A 91 29.34 1.47 14.75
C GLY A 91 28.05 1.42 15.57
N GLU A 92 26.93 1.92 15.03
CA GLU A 92 25.61 2.00 15.68
C GLU A 92 24.81 0.70 15.57
N ARG A 93 25.48 -0.40 15.22
CA ARG A 93 24.88 -1.74 15.25
C ARG A 93 24.45 -2.13 16.65
N TYR A 94 25.23 -1.75 17.67
CA TYR A 94 24.93 -2.03 19.06
C TYR A 94 24.68 -0.73 19.84
N ASP A 95 23.78 -0.79 20.83
CA ASP A 95 23.59 0.28 21.81
C ASP A 95 24.69 0.25 22.89
N ASP A 96 24.65 1.22 23.80
CA ASP A 96 25.62 1.35 24.90
C ASP A 96 25.62 0.14 25.85
N ASP A 97 24.52 -0.64 25.89
CA ASP A 97 24.38 -1.86 26.68
C ASP A 97 24.87 -3.12 25.92
N GLY A 98 25.38 -2.96 24.70
CA GLY A 98 25.87 -4.04 23.84
C GLY A 98 24.77 -4.88 23.18
N ARG A 99 23.52 -4.38 23.13
CA ARG A 99 22.40 -5.04 22.43
C ARG A 99 22.28 -4.49 21.01
N GLU A 100 21.76 -5.30 20.08
CA GLU A 100 21.50 -4.78 18.73
C GLU A 100 20.54 -3.60 18.79
N SER A 101 20.91 -2.48 18.16
CA SER A 101 20.12 -1.26 18.20
C SER A 101 18.77 -1.49 17.53
N PHE A 102 17.74 -0.79 18.02
CA PHE A 102 16.40 -0.90 17.44
C PHE A 102 16.38 -0.58 15.94
N MET A 103 17.19 0.39 15.50
CA MET A 103 17.35 0.76 14.10
C MET A 103 17.93 -0.40 13.27
N TRP A 104 18.97 -1.07 13.78
CA TRP A 104 19.53 -2.26 13.15
C TRP A 104 18.50 -3.39 13.04
N LEU A 105 17.80 -3.70 14.12
CA LEU A 105 16.79 -4.76 14.13
C LEU A 105 15.66 -4.50 13.13
N PHE A 106 15.23 -3.25 13.00
CA PHE A 106 14.20 -2.85 12.04
C PHE A 106 14.67 -3.00 10.59
N ASP A 107 15.85 -2.48 10.26
CA ASP A 107 16.36 -2.50 8.89
C ASP A 107 16.99 -3.85 8.49
N SER A 108 17.38 -4.70 9.44
CA SER A 108 18.06 -5.98 9.17
C SER A 108 17.17 -7.01 8.46
N ARG A 109 15.84 -6.87 8.57
CA ARG A 109 14.89 -7.81 7.99
C ARG A 109 14.46 -7.33 6.60
N PRO A 110 14.62 -8.15 5.55
CA PRO A 110 14.09 -7.80 4.24
C PRO A 110 12.56 -7.73 4.31
N SER A 111 12.00 -6.80 3.54
CA SER A 111 10.56 -6.72 3.34
C SER A 111 10.08 -7.81 2.38
N VAL A 112 8.86 -8.32 2.60
CA VAL A 112 8.23 -9.29 1.70
C VAL A 112 7.85 -8.57 0.40
N ALA A 113 8.13 -9.19 -0.74
CA ALA A 113 7.76 -8.64 -2.04
C ALA A 113 6.24 -8.50 -2.16
N PRO A 114 5.75 -7.42 -2.80
CA PRO A 114 4.31 -7.19 -2.97
C PRO A 114 3.69 -8.27 -3.84
N SER A 115 2.42 -8.60 -3.56
CA SER A 115 1.67 -9.61 -4.31
C SER A 115 0.23 -9.17 -4.50
N ALA A 116 -0.31 -9.48 -5.67
CA ALA A 116 -1.72 -9.27 -5.99
C ALA A 116 -2.67 -10.03 -5.06
N ASP A 117 -2.20 -11.03 -4.31
CA ASP A 117 -3.01 -11.79 -3.34
C ASP A 117 -3.05 -11.14 -1.94
N ASP A 118 -2.25 -10.11 -1.69
CA ASP A 118 -2.27 -9.42 -0.39
C ASP A 118 -3.58 -8.63 -0.22
N ALA A 119 -4.40 -9.05 0.74
CA ALA A 119 -5.69 -8.43 1.04
C ALA A 119 -5.56 -7.03 1.69
N SER A 120 -4.39 -6.69 2.21
CA SER A 120 -4.10 -5.43 2.91
C SER A 120 -3.34 -4.40 2.05
N PHE A 121 -3.26 -4.67 0.75
CA PHE A 121 -2.51 -3.85 -0.19
C PHE A 121 -3.21 -2.51 -0.51
N ALA A 122 -2.45 -1.40 -0.50
CA ALA A 122 -2.90 -0.07 -0.89
C ALA A 122 -2.44 0.25 -2.32
N PRO A 123 -3.30 0.74 -3.22
CA PRO A 123 -2.90 1.01 -4.60
C PRO A 123 -1.87 2.15 -4.69
N SER A 124 -0.70 1.88 -5.28
CA SER A 124 0.31 2.93 -5.56
C SER A 124 -0.03 3.74 -6.80
N ARG A 125 -0.66 3.11 -7.81
CA ARG A 125 -1.31 3.80 -8.93
C ARG A 125 -2.77 4.08 -8.57
N THR A 126 -3.17 5.35 -8.50
CA THR A 126 -4.53 5.77 -8.13
C THR A 126 -5.30 6.22 -9.38
N THR A 127 -6.37 5.52 -9.74
CA THR A 127 -7.23 5.83 -10.89
C THR A 127 -8.47 6.64 -10.51
N ALA A 128 -8.89 6.58 -9.24
CA ALA A 128 -9.95 7.42 -8.70
C ALA A 128 -9.69 7.76 -7.24
N VAL A 129 -10.13 8.93 -6.81
CA VAL A 129 -9.90 9.44 -5.46
C VAL A 129 -11.08 10.28 -4.98
N ALA A 130 -11.32 10.24 -3.67
CA ALA A 130 -12.11 11.25 -2.97
C ALA A 130 -11.45 11.55 -1.62
N ALA A 131 -11.56 12.80 -1.16
CA ALA A 131 -11.04 13.22 0.12
C ALA A 131 -11.91 14.31 0.74
N GLU A 132 -11.95 14.34 2.07
CA GLU A 132 -12.59 15.37 2.88
C GLU A 132 -11.64 15.76 4.02
N TRP A 133 -11.64 17.04 4.39
CA TRP A 133 -10.80 17.61 5.45
C TRP A 133 -11.67 18.37 6.45
N ASP A 134 -11.18 18.54 7.68
CA ASP A 134 -11.86 19.28 8.75
C ASP A 134 -13.31 18.78 8.99
N ILE A 135 -13.52 17.46 8.97
CA ILE A 135 -14.85 16.83 8.94
C ILE A 135 -15.65 17.10 10.23
N PHE A 136 -14.99 17.06 11.38
CA PHE A 136 -15.57 17.19 12.71
C PHE A 136 -15.09 18.45 13.44
N ASN A 137 -14.23 19.26 12.83
CA ASN A 137 -13.54 20.41 13.42
C ASN A 137 -12.73 20.05 14.67
N ASP A 138 -12.15 18.84 14.70
CA ASP A 138 -11.25 18.38 15.75
C ASP A 138 -9.95 17.82 15.15
N PRO A 139 -8.87 18.63 15.08
CA PRO A 139 -7.62 18.23 14.42
C PRO A 139 -6.89 17.08 15.13
N TYR A 140 -7.35 16.69 16.34
CA TYR A 140 -6.80 15.57 17.09
C TYR A 140 -7.67 14.32 17.02
N LEU A 141 -8.80 14.36 16.32
CA LEU A 141 -9.68 13.22 16.17
C LEU A 141 -8.97 12.10 15.42
N GLY A 142 -8.77 10.98 16.13
CA GLY A 142 -7.98 9.84 15.66
C GLY A 142 -8.80 8.57 15.44
N THR A 143 -10.10 8.60 15.74
CA THR A 143 -11.00 7.44 15.70
C THR A 143 -12.36 7.87 15.15
N LEU A 144 -13.08 6.90 14.58
CA LEU A 144 -14.48 7.06 14.19
C LEU A 144 -15.33 6.10 15.02
N GLU A 145 -16.54 6.53 15.36
CA GLU A 145 -17.61 5.61 15.72
C GLU A 145 -18.09 4.86 14.47
N ASP A 146 -18.76 3.72 14.67
CA ASP A 146 -19.21 2.85 13.58
C ASP A 146 -20.13 3.56 12.56
N ASP A 147 -21.04 4.41 13.05
CA ASP A 147 -21.99 5.17 12.23
C ASP A 147 -21.31 6.33 11.49
N GLN A 148 -20.36 7.01 12.14
CA GLN A 148 -19.51 8.03 11.52
C GLN A 148 -18.71 7.42 10.36
N PHE A 149 -18.16 6.22 10.56
CA PHE A 149 -17.48 5.47 9.51
C PHE A 149 -18.40 5.14 8.34
N GLU A 150 -19.57 4.56 8.59
CA GLU A 150 -20.51 4.19 7.53
C GLU A 150 -20.93 5.40 6.68
N GLN A 151 -21.23 6.52 7.34
CA GLN A 151 -21.62 7.78 6.68
C GLN A 151 -20.47 8.35 5.87
N LEU A 152 -19.28 8.48 6.46
CA LEU A 152 -18.11 9.04 5.81
C LEU A 152 -17.65 8.18 4.64
N PHE A 153 -17.58 6.86 4.81
CA PHE A 153 -17.22 5.93 3.75
C PHE A 153 -18.20 6.02 2.58
N THR A 154 -19.52 6.09 2.87
CA THR A 154 -20.56 6.33 1.87
C THR A 154 -20.29 7.61 1.08
N ARG A 155 -20.08 8.75 1.76
CA ARG A 155 -19.86 10.03 1.08
C ARG A 155 -18.67 9.98 0.14
N LEU A 156 -17.55 9.41 0.60
CA LEU A 156 -16.33 9.31 -0.19
C LEU A 156 -16.48 8.37 -1.39
N ILE A 157 -17.15 7.23 -1.23
CA ILE A 157 -17.42 6.28 -2.34
C ILE A 157 -18.30 6.93 -3.41
N ASP A 158 -19.31 7.69 -2.99
CA ASP A 158 -20.25 8.38 -3.86
C ASP A 158 -19.61 9.60 -4.55
N ALA A 159 -18.55 10.16 -3.95
CA ALA A 159 -17.78 11.30 -4.45
C ALA A 159 -16.47 10.91 -5.18
N LEU A 160 -16.27 9.63 -5.50
CA LEU A 160 -15.09 9.17 -6.24
C LEU A 160 -15.01 9.85 -7.62
N GLU A 161 -13.91 10.58 -7.85
CA GLU A 161 -13.61 11.21 -9.13
C GLU A 161 -12.42 10.52 -9.80
N PRO A 162 -12.42 10.39 -11.14
CA PRO A 162 -11.29 9.83 -11.86
C PRO A 162 -10.06 10.74 -11.74
N VAL A 163 -8.87 10.12 -11.74
CA VAL A 163 -7.57 10.80 -11.77
C VAL A 163 -7.00 10.71 -13.17
N ASP A 164 -6.57 11.86 -13.70
CA ASP A 164 -5.91 11.96 -15.01
C ASP A 164 -4.70 11.02 -15.09
N GLU A 165 -4.48 10.37 -16.24
CA GLU A 165 -3.47 9.32 -16.41
C GLU A 165 -2.05 9.76 -15.98
N ASP A 166 -1.70 11.01 -16.26
CA ASP A 166 -0.41 11.62 -15.91
C ASP A 166 -0.22 11.83 -14.39
N ASP A 167 -1.32 11.88 -13.63
CA ASP A 167 -1.34 12.13 -12.18
C ASP A 167 -1.60 10.86 -11.36
N GLN A 168 -1.81 9.71 -12.01
CA GLN A 168 -2.14 8.45 -11.30
C GLN A 168 -0.97 7.91 -10.46
N VAL A 169 0.26 8.36 -10.70
CA VAL A 169 1.44 8.05 -9.88
C VAL A 169 1.97 9.34 -9.29
N SER A 170 2.05 9.42 -7.95
CA SER A 170 2.45 10.66 -7.29
C SER A 170 3.85 11.12 -7.71
N ALA A 171 4.05 12.43 -7.85
CA ALA A 171 5.35 13.01 -8.19
C ALA A 171 6.47 12.59 -7.22
N LEU A 172 6.15 12.41 -5.93
CA LEU A 172 7.09 11.91 -4.93
C LEU A 172 7.50 10.45 -5.18
N THR A 173 6.55 9.61 -5.60
CA THR A 173 6.83 8.23 -6.01
C THR A 173 7.74 8.21 -7.23
N ILE A 174 7.43 9.03 -8.24
CA ILE A 174 8.26 9.15 -9.46
C ILE A 174 9.68 9.58 -9.10
N GLN A 175 9.82 10.62 -8.27
CA GLN A 175 11.12 11.09 -7.79
C GLN A 175 11.87 9.97 -7.05
N TYR A 176 11.22 9.30 -6.11
CA TYR A 176 11.82 8.24 -5.28
C TYR A 176 12.37 7.09 -6.12
N LEU A 177 11.64 6.68 -7.16
CA LEU A 177 12.07 5.64 -8.10
C LEU A 177 13.15 6.14 -9.07
N THR A 178 13.06 7.40 -9.52
CA THR A 178 14.08 8.04 -10.38
C THR A 178 15.44 8.08 -9.69
N GLU A 179 15.49 8.43 -8.40
CA GLU A 179 16.72 8.44 -7.60
C GLU A 179 17.37 7.05 -7.46
N GLY A 180 16.59 5.96 -7.62
CA GLY A 180 17.10 4.59 -7.63
C GLY A 180 17.33 4.00 -9.02
N GLY A 181 17.12 4.76 -10.09
CA GLY A 181 17.23 4.27 -11.47
C GLY A 181 16.14 3.27 -11.88
N LEU A 182 14.97 3.31 -11.22
CA LEU A 182 13.84 2.40 -11.44
C LEU A 182 12.65 3.09 -12.14
N TRP A 183 12.85 4.32 -12.62
CA TRP A 183 11.88 5.08 -13.41
C TRP A 183 12.53 5.63 -14.70
N PRO A 184 11.84 5.62 -15.86
CA PRO A 184 10.48 5.12 -16.09
C PRO A 184 10.41 3.59 -15.91
N LEU A 185 9.21 3.09 -15.57
CA LEU A 185 8.99 1.66 -15.48
C LEU A 185 9.28 0.98 -16.83
N PRO A 186 9.82 -0.25 -16.84
CA PRO A 186 10.03 -0.98 -18.07
C PRO A 186 8.68 -1.18 -18.78
N THR A 187 8.62 -0.80 -20.06
CA THR A 187 7.47 -1.14 -20.89
C THR A 187 7.42 -2.66 -21.05
N SER A 188 6.21 -3.23 -21.02
CA SER A 188 5.95 -4.66 -21.15
C SER A 188 6.53 -5.31 -22.44
N GLU A 189 7.05 -4.52 -23.38
CA GLU A 189 7.77 -4.99 -24.58
C GLU A 189 9.26 -5.35 -24.34
N GLY A 190 9.84 -5.00 -23.18
CA GLY A 190 11.26 -5.22 -22.87
C GLY A 190 11.59 -6.45 -22.02
N ALA A 191 10.60 -7.07 -21.37
CA ALA A 191 10.82 -8.16 -20.39
C ALA A 191 11.14 -9.54 -21.01
N HIS A 192 11.23 -9.63 -22.34
CA HIS A 192 11.61 -10.86 -23.07
C HIS A 192 13.05 -10.84 -23.62
N ARG A 193 14.00 -10.17 -22.95
CA ARG A 193 15.43 -10.33 -23.28
C ARG A 193 16.16 -11.16 -22.23
N GLU A 194 16.21 -12.45 -22.55
CA GLU A 194 17.33 -13.37 -22.33
C GLU A 194 17.83 -13.57 -20.90
N HIS A 195 17.22 -14.52 -20.18
CA HIS A 195 18.02 -15.39 -19.33
C HIS A 195 18.82 -16.34 -20.24
N PRO A 196 20.16 -16.31 -20.24
CA PRO A 196 20.95 -17.32 -20.94
C PRO A 196 20.67 -18.67 -20.29
N ARG A 197 20.12 -19.61 -21.06
CA ARG A 197 19.99 -21.01 -20.64
C ARG A 197 21.39 -21.55 -20.35
N PRO A 198 21.60 -22.29 -19.25
CA PRO A 198 22.88 -22.92 -18.99
C PRO A 198 23.19 -23.93 -20.10
N VAL A 199 24.35 -23.77 -20.73
CA VAL A 199 24.91 -24.72 -21.69
C VAL A 199 25.24 -25.99 -20.91
N VAL A 200 24.43 -27.04 -21.12
CA VAL A 200 24.77 -28.39 -20.64
C VAL A 200 25.77 -28.97 -21.64
N ASN A 201 27.04 -28.98 -21.25
CA ASN A 201 28.07 -29.72 -21.98
C ASN A 201 27.79 -31.23 -21.83
N VAL A 202 27.36 -31.86 -22.92
CA VAL A 202 27.38 -33.31 -23.06
C VAL A 202 28.64 -33.65 -23.85
N THR A 203 29.67 -34.12 -23.15
CA THR A 203 30.87 -34.69 -23.78
C THR A 203 30.57 -36.14 -24.21
N PRO A 204 31.02 -36.57 -25.40
CA PRO A 204 30.70 -37.89 -25.96
C PRO A 204 31.31 -39.08 -25.20
#